data_AF-A0A971V4G3-F1
#
_entry.id   AF-A0A971V4G3-F1
#
_cell.length_a   1.000
_cell.length_b   1.000
_cell.length_c   1.000
_cell.angle_alpha   90.00
_cell.angle_beta   90.00
_cell.angle_gamma   90.00
#
_symmetry.space_group_name_H-M   'P 1'
#
loop_
_entity.id
_entity.type
_entity.pdbx_description
1 polymer ?
#
loop_
_entity_poly.entity_id
_entity_poly.type
_entity_poly.pdbx_seq_one_letter_code
_entity_poly.pdbx_strand_id
1 'polypeptide(L)'
;MRRTVSHFYLPIALLTLLWIAIPSCIYDYFPEEEQQGGLIVVSLNGVSTRAAGDPLFTDDGAINKVRIFVFVGGALEKNTLFTSGNDNFTNPFILEVATGTKDVYVVANESAALTPTLEAITSKAKLMAVMAESVTAPLAAPFLMTGKVTDSPVVLKTDPDNRNRADVTLARAVAKISLSFKKDTDATVSINKISLLSNAGKIPVWEGEPLVGEQSYWNWEKPYTTAVALTDEAHLLESIYLYENLTDGNRG
;
A
#
# COMPACT_ATOMS: atom_id res chain seq x y z
N MET A 1 -65.69 -6.23 66.70
CA MET A 1 -65.47 -7.23 65.64
C MET A 1 -63.97 -7.27 65.35
N ARG A 2 -63.25 -8.30 65.84
CA ARG A 2 -61.79 -8.46 65.68
C ARG A 2 -61.48 -8.85 64.23
N ARG A 3 -60.58 -8.13 63.56
CA ARG A 3 -59.95 -8.59 62.30
C ARG A 3 -58.63 -9.26 62.63
N THR A 4 -58.58 -10.57 62.44
CA THR A 4 -57.38 -11.39 62.46
C THR A 4 -56.57 -11.11 61.19
N VAL A 5 -55.36 -10.59 61.34
CA VAL A 5 -54.40 -10.46 60.24
C VAL A 5 -53.83 -11.86 59.99
N SER A 6 -54.16 -12.42 58.82
CA SER A 6 -53.68 -13.72 58.37
C SER A 6 -52.14 -13.75 58.33
N HIS A 7 -51.54 -14.63 59.14
CA HIS A 7 -50.10 -14.84 59.30
C HIS A 7 -49.45 -15.54 58.08
N PHE A 8 -50.11 -15.59 56.93
CA PHE A 8 -49.64 -16.31 55.74
C PHE A 8 -48.78 -15.49 54.78
N TYR A 9 -48.68 -14.17 54.94
CA TYR A 9 -47.94 -13.32 53.99
C TYR A 9 -46.50 -13.00 54.41
N LEU A 10 -46.14 -13.22 55.67
CA LEU A 10 -44.79 -12.94 56.18
C LEU A 10 -43.70 -13.92 55.67
N PRO A 11 -43.93 -15.25 55.57
CA PRO A 11 -42.87 -16.16 55.12
C PRO A 11 -42.65 -16.11 53.60
N ILE A 12 -43.66 -15.72 52.81
CA ILE A 12 -43.55 -15.63 51.34
C ILE A 12 -42.79 -14.36 50.93
N ALA A 13 -42.98 -13.24 51.64
CA ALA A 13 -42.23 -12.01 51.40
C ALA A 13 -40.74 -12.12 51.81
N LEU A 14 -40.41 -13.00 52.77
CA LEU A 14 -39.03 -13.25 53.18
C LEU A 14 -38.28 -14.17 52.18
N LEU A 15 -39.00 -15.07 51.50
CA LEU A 15 -38.42 -16.00 50.53
C LEU A 15 -38.09 -15.34 49.19
N THR A 16 -38.84 -14.30 48.79
CA THR A 16 -38.57 -13.53 47.58
C THR A 16 -37.44 -12.51 47.75
N LEU A 17 -37.16 -12.07 48.98
CA LEU A 17 -36.02 -11.19 49.29
C LEU A 17 -34.66 -11.92 49.24
N LEU A 18 -34.66 -13.25 49.42
CA LEU A 18 -33.44 -14.08 49.47
C LEU A 18 -32.87 -14.45 48.08
N TRP A 19 -33.57 -14.15 46.99
CA TRP A 19 -33.11 -14.40 45.61
C TRP A 19 -32.44 -13.19 44.95
N ILE A 20 -32.32 -12.06 45.66
CA ILE A 20 -31.71 -10.81 45.14
C ILE A 20 -30.26 -10.61 45.65
N ALA A 21 -29.73 -11.56 46.41
CA ALA A 21 -28.33 -11.65 46.81
C ALA A 21 -27.95 -13.12 46.63
N ILE A 22 -27.02 -13.58 45.77
CA ILE A 22 -25.65 -13.18 45.38
C ILE A 22 -25.35 -14.07 44.11
N PRO A 23 -24.58 -13.67 43.05
CA PRO A 23 -23.42 -12.78 43.07
C PRO A 23 -23.43 -11.66 42.02
N SER A 24 -23.33 -10.42 42.49
CA SER A 24 -22.38 -9.47 41.90
C SER A 24 -20.96 -9.97 42.19
N CYS A 25 -20.05 -9.87 41.22
CA CYS A 25 -18.77 -10.60 41.05
C CYS A 25 -19.02 -11.94 40.34
N ILE A 26 -18.89 -12.04 39.02
CA ILE A 26 -17.69 -11.75 38.26
C ILE A 26 -18.11 -10.96 37.02
N TYR A 27 -18.05 -9.63 37.09
CA TYR A 27 -17.54 -8.93 35.92
C TYR A 27 -16.07 -9.30 35.97
N ASP A 28 -15.63 -10.17 35.07
CA ASP A 28 -14.23 -10.16 34.70
C ASP A 28 -14.03 -8.75 34.15
N TYR A 29 -13.65 -7.84 35.04
CA TYR A 29 -12.80 -6.74 34.69
C TYR A 29 -11.55 -7.44 34.17
N PHE A 30 -11.61 -7.87 32.91
CA PHE A 30 -10.51 -7.59 32.03
C PHE A 30 -10.29 -6.10 32.28
N PRO A 31 -9.19 -5.67 32.92
CA PRO A 31 -8.70 -4.39 32.49
C PRO A 31 -8.75 -4.52 30.98
N GLU A 32 -9.49 -3.64 30.32
CA GLU A 32 -8.88 -3.06 29.13
C GLU A 32 -7.47 -2.73 29.66
N GLU A 33 -6.51 -3.61 29.40
CA GLU A 33 -5.20 -3.12 29.07
C GLU A 33 -5.58 -2.02 28.10
N GLU A 34 -5.58 -0.77 28.57
CA GLU A 34 -5.38 0.37 27.70
C GLU A 34 -4.27 -0.17 26.82
N GLN A 35 -4.60 -0.63 25.61
CA GLN A 35 -3.64 -1.23 24.72
C GLN A 35 -2.73 -0.06 24.48
N GLN A 36 -1.66 0.01 25.28
CA GLN A 36 -0.90 1.22 25.44
C GLN A 36 -0.26 1.37 24.09
N GLY A 37 -0.83 2.29 23.30
CA GLY A 37 -0.61 2.37 21.88
C GLY A 37 0.89 2.48 21.66
N GLY A 38 1.49 1.47 21.03
CA GLY A 38 2.80 1.59 20.47
C GLY A 38 2.77 2.60 19.33
N LEU A 39 3.78 3.45 19.26
CA LEU A 39 3.99 4.31 18.10
C LEU A 39 4.94 3.60 17.14
N ILE A 40 4.54 3.49 15.88
CA ILE A 40 5.40 3.05 14.79
C ILE A 40 5.71 4.24 13.88
N VAL A 41 7.00 4.44 13.64
CA VAL A 41 7.54 5.47 12.75
C VAL A 41 7.88 4.77 11.44
N VAL A 42 7.11 5.06 10.41
CA VAL A 42 7.32 4.51 9.06
C VAL A 42 8.17 5.50 8.29
N SER A 43 9.45 5.18 8.12
CA SER A 43 10.36 5.98 7.30
C SER A 43 10.37 5.41 5.89
N LEU A 44 10.16 6.27 4.90
CA LEU A 44 10.50 5.94 3.53
C LEU A 44 11.99 6.27 3.36
N ASN A 45 12.85 5.26 3.21
CA ASN A 45 14.31 5.47 3.15
C ASN A 45 14.81 6.11 1.83
N GLY A 46 13.93 6.81 1.12
CA GLY A 46 14.17 7.57 -0.10
C GLY A 46 13.87 6.82 -1.41
N VAL A 47 13.73 7.62 -2.47
CA VAL A 47 14.52 7.53 -3.72
C VAL A 47 15.50 8.73 -3.58
N SER A 48 16.83 8.58 -3.64
CA SER A 48 17.85 9.62 -3.24
C SER A 48 17.56 11.09 -3.69
N THR A 49 17.84 12.23 -3.00
CA THR A 49 18.37 12.67 -1.67
C THR A 49 18.13 14.19 -1.41
N ARG A 50 18.09 14.60 -0.12
CA ARG A 50 18.65 15.84 0.55
C ARG A 50 18.28 17.27 0.07
N ALA A 51 17.20 17.84 0.59
CA ALA A 51 17.14 19.23 1.11
C ALA A 51 15.84 19.43 1.91
N ALA A 52 15.92 20.07 3.07
CA ALA A 52 14.71 20.53 3.76
C ALA A 52 14.08 21.64 2.92
N GLY A 53 12.91 21.36 2.35
CA GLY A 53 12.07 22.36 1.68
C GLY A 53 11.88 22.23 0.17
N ASP A 54 12.47 21.23 -0.50
CA ASP A 54 12.22 20.96 -1.92
C ASP A 54 11.64 19.53 -2.09
N PRO A 55 10.72 19.29 -3.05
CA PRO A 55 10.05 18.00 -3.19
C PRO A 55 11.09 16.90 -3.37
N LEU A 56 10.94 15.80 -2.62
CA LEU A 56 11.84 14.65 -2.58
C LEU A 56 12.06 13.94 -3.95
N PHE A 57 11.55 14.48 -5.05
CA PHE A 57 11.05 13.65 -6.13
C PHE A 57 10.94 14.36 -7.51
N THR A 58 12.05 14.74 -8.12
CA THR A 58 12.04 15.19 -9.52
C THR A 58 11.71 14.04 -10.49
N ASP A 59 10.86 14.38 -11.47
CA ASP A 59 10.34 13.66 -12.64
C ASP A 59 9.92 12.18 -12.46
N ASP A 60 10.83 11.23 -12.30
CA ASP A 60 10.50 9.79 -12.23
C ASP A 60 10.28 9.28 -10.79
N GLY A 61 10.61 10.09 -9.79
CA GLY A 61 10.53 9.73 -8.36
C GLY A 61 9.29 10.26 -7.65
N ALA A 62 8.50 11.15 -8.27
CA ALA A 62 7.40 11.92 -7.65
C ALA A 62 6.52 11.08 -6.72
N ILE A 63 6.45 11.39 -5.42
CA ILE A 63 5.45 10.80 -4.50
C ILE A 63 4.52 11.90 -3.99
N ASN A 64 3.26 11.82 -4.40
CA ASN A 64 2.20 12.76 -4.04
C ASN A 64 1.19 12.15 -3.07
N LYS A 65 1.15 10.82 -2.97
CA LYS A 65 0.27 10.08 -2.05
C LYS A 65 1.01 8.90 -1.45
N VAL A 66 0.75 8.62 -0.19
CA VAL A 66 1.28 7.46 0.53
C VAL A 66 0.15 6.86 1.36
N ARG A 67 -0.26 5.63 1.04
CA ARG A 67 -1.14 4.83 1.88
C ARG A 67 -0.33 3.82 2.65
N ILE A 68 -0.49 3.80 3.97
CA ILE A 68 0.17 2.87 4.87
C ILE A 68 -0.86 1.92 5.44
N PHE A 69 -0.57 0.63 5.32
CA PHE A 69 -1.31 -0.44 5.96
C PHE A 69 -0.45 -1.06 7.07
N VAL A 70 -1.04 -1.28 8.24
CA VAL A 70 -0.44 -2.06 9.32
C VAL A 70 -1.34 -3.24 9.61
N PHE A 71 -0.76 -4.44 9.63
CA PHE A 71 -1.46 -5.69 9.91
C PHE A 71 -0.91 -6.36 11.18
N VAL A 72 -1.81 -7.03 11.90
CA VAL A 72 -1.47 -8.01 12.95
C VAL A 72 -1.86 -9.39 12.44
N GLY A 73 -0.86 -10.22 12.15
CA GLY A 73 -1.08 -11.46 11.40
C GLY A 73 -1.75 -11.17 10.06
N GLY A 74 -2.98 -11.64 9.86
CA GLY A 74 -3.74 -11.42 8.63
C GLY A 74 -4.74 -10.26 8.66
N ALA A 75 -4.99 -9.66 9.82
CA ALA A 75 -6.06 -8.67 10.02
C ALA A 75 -5.53 -7.24 9.95
N LEU A 76 -6.30 -6.36 9.30
CA LEU A 76 -5.95 -4.94 9.20
C LEU A 76 -6.12 -4.26 10.57
N GLU A 77 -5.10 -3.53 10.99
CA GLU A 77 -5.13 -2.68 12.17
C GLU A 77 -5.20 -1.19 11.80
N LYS A 78 -4.39 -0.74 10.83
CA LYS A 78 -4.43 0.63 10.30
C LYS A 78 -4.40 0.65 8.79
N ASN A 79 -5.20 1.53 8.21
CA ASN A 79 -5.16 1.95 6.81
C ASN A 79 -5.24 3.47 6.80
N THR A 80 -4.17 4.15 6.41
CA THR A 80 -4.10 5.62 6.47
C THR A 80 -3.49 6.16 5.19
N LEU A 81 -4.21 7.08 4.54
CA LEU A 81 -3.74 7.81 3.38
C LEU A 81 -3.19 9.17 3.79
N PHE A 82 -2.00 9.48 3.32
CA PHE A 82 -1.35 10.77 3.40
C PHE A 82 -1.22 11.35 1.99
N THR A 83 -1.50 12.64 1.83
CA THR A 83 -1.50 13.32 0.52
C THR A 83 -0.67 14.59 0.60
N SER A 84 0.16 14.83 -0.42
CA SER A 84 0.98 16.04 -0.55
C SER A 84 0.16 17.30 -0.41
N GLY A 85 0.71 18.30 0.30
CA GLY A 85 0.02 19.55 0.61
C GLY A 85 -0.71 19.55 1.96
N ASN A 86 -0.86 18.39 2.60
CA ASN A 86 -1.32 18.31 3.99
C ASN A 86 -0.12 18.33 4.95
N ASP A 87 -0.29 18.92 6.14
CA ASP A 87 0.76 19.02 7.16
C ASP A 87 1.28 17.65 7.63
N ASN A 88 0.44 16.64 7.59
CA ASN A 88 0.78 15.26 7.96
C ASN A 88 1.50 14.48 6.87
N PHE A 89 1.72 15.06 5.68
CA PHE A 89 2.52 14.47 4.62
C PHE A 89 4.00 14.78 4.80
N THR A 90 4.56 14.27 5.89
CA THR A 90 5.97 14.44 6.24
C THR A 90 6.58 13.07 6.50
N ASN A 91 7.67 12.75 5.80
CA ASN A 91 8.45 11.55 6.06
C ASN A 91 9.43 11.83 7.23
N PRO A 92 9.45 11.03 8.30
CA PRO A 92 8.72 9.79 8.50
C PRO A 92 7.27 9.97 8.97
N PHE A 93 6.42 9.03 8.58
CA PHE A 93 5.01 8.98 8.96
C PHE A 93 4.85 8.31 10.32
N ILE A 94 4.02 8.86 11.19
CA ILE A 94 3.80 8.35 12.55
C ILE A 94 2.40 7.75 12.63
N LEU A 95 2.30 6.51 13.09
CA LEU A 95 1.02 5.83 13.33
C LEU A 95 0.96 5.28 14.75
N GLU A 96 -0.21 5.43 15.36
CA GLU A 96 -0.59 4.77 16.61
C GLU A 96 -1.15 3.38 16.32
N VAL A 97 -0.55 2.36 16.93
CA VAL A 97 -0.93 0.95 16.79
C VAL A 97 -0.82 0.25 18.16
N ALA A 98 -1.46 -0.90 18.36
CA ALA A 98 -1.20 -1.73 19.52
C ALA A 98 0.24 -2.27 19.50
N THR A 99 0.76 -2.71 20.64
CA THR A 99 2.04 -3.44 20.71
C THR A 99 1.93 -4.82 20.03
N GLY A 100 3.07 -5.46 19.79
CA GLY A 100 3.19 -6.77 19.14
C GLY A 100 3.85 -6.71 17.77
N THR A 101 3.94 -7.86 17.12
CA THR A 101 4.55 -8.01 15.79
C THR A 101 3.61 -7.51 14.70
N LYS A 102 4.10 -6.63 13.82
CA LYS A 102 3.34 -5.98 12.77
C LYS A 102 3.94 -6.22 11.39
N ASP A 103 3.09 -6.28 10.38
CA ASP A 103 3.52 -6.11 9.00
C ASP A 103 3.08 -4.75 8.47
N VAL A 104 4.01 -4.00 7.90
CA VAL A 104 3.79 -2.67 7.33
C VAL A 104 3.88 -2.77 5.80
N TYR A 105 2.85 -2.30 5.12
CA TYR A 105 2.78 -2.22 3.66
C TYR A 105 2.53 -0.79 3.26
N VAL A 106 3.23 -0.32 2.25
CA VAL A 106 3.11 1.05 1.73
C VAL A 106 2.76 0.99 0.25
N VAL A 107 1.75 1.76 -0.14
CA VAL A 107 1.41 2.04 -1.54
C VAL A 107 1.56 3.53 -1.77
N ALA A 108 2.45 3.91 -2.68
CA ALA A 108 2.66 5.29 -3.08
C ALA A 108 2.03 5.58 -4.44
N ASN A 109 1.50 6.79 -4.60
CA ASN A 109 0.86 7.27 -5.84
C ASN A 109 -0.28 6.39 -6.34
N GLU A 110 -1.16 5.96 -5.43
CA GLU A 110 -2.41 5.33 -5.83
C GLU A 110 -3.24 6.25 -6.76
N SER A 111 -3.74 5.68 -7.84
CA SER A 111 -4.63 6.37 -8.76
C SER A 111 -6.01 6.60 -8.14
N ALA A 112 -6.80 7.49 -8.73
CA ALA A 112 -8.18 7.71 -8.30
C ALA A 112 -9.04 6.44 -8.46
N ALA A 113 -8.74 5.59 -9.46
CA ALA A 113 -9.45 4.32 -9.68
C ALA A 113 -9.06 3.24 -8.65
N LEU A 114 -7.80 3.23 -8.20
CA LEU A 114 -7.30 2.27 -7.22
C LEU A 114 -7.68 2.61 -5.77
N THR A 115 -7.88 3.90 -5.49
CA THR A 115 -8.17 4.43 -4.14
C THR A 115 -9.32 3.68 -3.43
N PRO A 116 -10.52 3.49 -4.02
CA PRO A 116 -11.63 2.83 -3.33
C PRO A 116 -11.33 1.36 -2.98
N THR A 117 -10.58 0.67 -3.84
CA THR A 117 -10.16 -0.73 -3.61
C THR A 117 -9.22 -0.80 -2.41
N LEU A 118 -8.25 0.12 -2.33
CA LEU A 118 -7.29 0.19 -1.23
C LEU A 118 -7.91 0.66 0.09
N GLU A 119 -8.95 1.50 0.05
CA GLU A 119 -9.72 1.89 1.23
C GLU A 119 -10.54 0.73 1.81
N ALA A 120 -11.08 -0.13 0.95
CA ALA A 120 -11.93 -1.25 1.35
C ALA A 120 -11.15 -2.48 1.87
N ILE A 121 -9.82 -2.42 1.93
CA ILE A 121 -8.99 -3.52 2.43
C ILE A 121 -9.27 -3.75 3.91
N THR A 122 -9.48 -5.02 4.28
CA THR A 122 -9.70 -5.45 5.67
C THR A 122 -8.74 -6.56 6.11
N SER A 123 -7.97 -7.13 5.18
CA SER A 123 -7.05 -8.23 5.46
C SER A 123 -5.84 -8.21 4.52
N LYS A 124 -4.74 -8.78 4.99
CA LYS A 124 -3.49 -8.88 4.22
C LYS A 124 -3.71 -9.65 2.92
N ALA A 125 -4.47 -10.74 2.95
CA ALA A 125 -4.81 -11.51 1.75
C ALA A 125 -5.56 -10.67 0.69
N LYS A 126 -6.50 -9.80 1.12
CA LYS A 126 -7.17 -8.89 0.18
C LYS A 126 -6.19 -7.86 -0.39
N LEU A 127 -5.24 -7.36 0.41
CA LEU A 127 -4.23 -6.41 -0.07
C LEU A 127 -3.31 -7.05 -1.11
N MET A 128 -2.88 -8.30 -0.89
CA MET A 128 -2.01 -9.01 -1.83
C MET A 128 -2.72 -9.33 -3.15
N ALA A 129 -4.04 -9.51 -3.13
CA ALA A 129 -4.84 -9.75 -4.33
C ALA A 129 -5.19 -8.47 -5.13
N VAL A 130 -4.70 -7.29 -4.74
CA VAL A 130 -5.01 -6.04 -5.43
C VAL A 130 -4.28 -5.98 -6.77
N MET A 131 -5.04 -5.65 -7.81
CA MET A 131 -4.54 -5.40 -9.16
C MET A 131 -4.38 -3.90 -9.41
N ALA A 132 -3.33 -3.52 -10.13
CA ALA A 132 -3.22 -2.19 -10.69
C ALA A 132 -4.29 -1.99 -11.78
N GLU A 133 -4.56 -0.73 -12.10
CA GLU A 133 -5.50 -0.38 -13.15
C GLU A 133 -5.04 -0.84 -14.54
N SER A 134 -5.99 -1.24 -15.38
CA SER A 134 -5.70 -1.62 -16.76
C SER A 134 -5.28 -0.42 -17.59
N VAL A 135 -4.22 -0.58 -18.38
CA VAL A 135 -3.69 0.45 -19.28
C VAL A 135 -3.64 -0.03 -20.72
N THR A 136 -3.74 0.93 -21.64
CA THR A 136 -3.66 0.73 -23.10
C THR A 136 -2.69 1.70 -23.77
N ALA A 137 -1.87 2.39 -22.97
CA ALA A 137 -0.93 3.42 -23.39
C ALA A 137 0.26 3.46 -22.41
N PRO A 138 1.38 4.10 -22.80
CA PRO A 138 2.51 4.30 -21.90
C PRO A 138 2.09 5.06 -20.63
N LEU A 139 2.71 4.70 -19.51
CA LEU A 139 2.47 5.31 -18.21
C LEU A 139 3.25 6.62 -18.07
N ALA A 140 2.68 7.54 -17.30
CA ALA A 140 3.32 8.81 -16.95
C ALA A 140 3.47 8.92 -15.43
N ALA A 141 4.48 9.68 -14.99
CA ALA A 141 4.69 9.97 -13.58
C ALA A 141 3.54 10.85 -13.02
N PRO A 142 3.27 10.79 -11.69
CA PRO A 142 3.93 9.98 -10.68
C PRO A 142 3.55 8.50 -10.75
N PHE A 143 4.53 7.60 -10.66
CA PHE A 143 4.30 6.15 -10.81
C PHE A 143 3.83 5.50 -9.51
N LEU A 144 2.92 4.52 -9.62
CA LEU A 144 2.58 3.61 -8.54
C LEU A 144 3.86 2.94 -8.00
N MET A 145 4.04 2.96 -6.68
CA MET A 145 5.16 2.26 -6.03
C MET A 145 4.66 1.50 -4.81
N THR A 146 5.33 0.40 -4.48
CA THR A 146 4.99 -0.41 -3.32
C THR A 146 6.22 -0.82 -2.54
N GLY A 147 6.04 -1.06 -1.24
CA GLY A 147 7.10 -1.52 -0.36
C GLY A 147 6.52 -2.14 0.89
N LYS A 148 7.26 -3.05 1.52
CA LYS A 148 6.81 -3.72 2.73
C LYS A 148 7.96 -4.02 3.68
N VAL A 149 7.64 -4.08 4.97
CA VAL A 149 8.47 -4.66 6.02
C VAL A 149 7.57 -5.56 6.84
N THR A 150 7.92 -6.84 6.98
CA THR A 150 7.17 -7.79 7.79
C THR A 150 7.83 -8.01 9.13
N ASP A 151 7.09 -8.59 10.07
CA ASP A 151 7.60 -9.03 11.37
C ASP A 151 8.27 -7.92 12.20
N SER A 152 7.80 -6.68 12.06
CA SER A 152 8.30 -5.52 12.80
C SER A 152 7.77 -5.53 14.23
N PRO A 153 8.64 -5.65 15.25
CA PRO A 153 8.19 -5.62 16.64
C PRO A 153 7.84 -4.19 17.05
N VAL A 154 6.63 -4.01 17.56
CA VAL A 154 6.20 -2.76 18.21
C VAL A 154 6.11 -3.00 19.71
N VAL A 155 6.95 -2.30 20.46
CA VAL A 155 6.88 -2.29 21.93
C VAL A 155 6.52 -0.89 22.42
N LEU A 156 6.03 -0.79 23.65
CA LEU A 156 5.83 0.50 24.28
C LEU A 156 7.20 1.17 24.48
N LYS A 157 7.39 2.32 23.82
CA LYS A 157 8.58 3.15 23.97
C LYS A 157 8.18 4.54 24.41
N THR A 158 8.63 4.94 25.58
CA THR A 158 8.37 6.26 26.18
C THR A 158 9.37 7.33 25.73
N ASP A 159 10.52 6.91 25.21
CA ASP A 159 11.58 7.78 24.69
C ASP A 159 11.27 8.23 23.24
N PRO A 160 11.13 9.54 22.97
CA PRO A 160 10.91 10.07 21.62
C PRO A 160 12.05 9.81 20.63
N ASP A 161 13.29 9.66 21.11
CA ASP A 161 14.46 9.45 20.26
C ASP A 161 14.65 7.97 19.91
N ASN A 162 13.98 7.09 20.66
CA ASN A 162 13.97 5.65 20.47
C ASN A 162 12.53 5.20 20.21
N ARG A 163 12.01 5.42 18.99
CA ARG A 163 10.69 4.90 18.56
C ARG A 163 10.82 3.53 17.89
N ASN A 164 9.71 2.81 17.70
CA ASN A 164 9.69 1.65 16.81
C ASN A 164 9.78 2.16 15.37
N ARG A 165 10.64 1.58 14.54
CA ARG A 165 10.85 2.03 13.16
C ARG A 165 10.51 0.92 12.18
N ALA A 166 9.80 1.28 11.11
CA ALA A 166 9.63 0.47 9.92
C ALA A 166 10.18 1.26 8.74
N ASP A 167 11.37 0.85 8.31
CA ASP A 167 12.10 1.51 7.24
C ASP A 167 11.76 0.83 5.91
N VAL A 168 10.90 1.46 5.12
CA VAL A 168 10.32 0.87 3.90
C VAL A 168 11.04 1.41 2.67
N THR A 169 11.50 0.50 1.81
CA THR A 169 12.00 0.82 0.46
C THR A 169 10.87 0.62 -0.55
N LEU A 170 10.64 1.61 -1.41
CA LEU A 170 9.61 1.55 -2.44
C LEU A 170 10.20 1.11 -3.78
N ALA A 171 9.53 0.17 -4.44
CA ALA A 171 9.79 -0.26 -5.82
C ALA A 171 8.66 0.26 -6.72
N ARG A 172 9.01 0.76 -7.92
CA ARG A 172 8.02 1.20 -8.90
C ARG A 172 7.33 -0.02 -9.50
N ALA A 173 6.04 0.08 -9.75
CA ALA A 173 5.27 -0.93 -10.47
C ALA A 173 5.48 -0.85 -12.01
N VAL A 174 6.44 -0.04 -12.47
CA VAL A 174 6.69 0.22 -13.89
C VAL A 174 8.14 0.01 -14.25
N ALA A 175 8.38 -0.47 -15.46
CA ALA A 175 9.69 -0.51 -16.10
C ALA A 175 9.83 0.62 -17.12
N LYS A 176 11.08 1.02 -17.38
CA LYS A 176 11.46 1.98 -18.43
C LYS A 176 12.18 1.24 -19.55
N ILE A 177 11.67 1.34 -20.78
CA ILE A 177 12.39 0.90 -21.99
C ILE A 177 12.89 2.13 -22.72
N SER A 178 14.19 2.19 -22.98
CA SER A 178 14.82 3.26 -23.76
C SER A 178 15.47 2.70 -25.01
N LEU A 179 15.17 3.29 -26.16
CA LEU A 179 15.59 2.81 -27.47
C LEU A 179 16.60 3.78 -28.06
N SER A 180 17.83 3.31 -28.20
CA SER A 180 18.91 4.07 -28.84
C SER A 180 19.43 3.31 -30.06
N PHE A 181 19.62 4.01 -31.17
CA PHE A 181 20.06 3.41 -32.43
C PHE A 181 21.29 4.13 -32.97
N LYS A 182 22.19 3.34 -33.56
CA LYS A 182 23.27 3.79 -34.45
C LYS A 182 23.30 2.90 -35.68
N LYS A 183 23.94 3.36 -36.76
CA LYS A 183 24.26 2.53 -37.91
C LYS A 183 25.75 2.23 -37.97
N ASP A 184 26.11 1.02 -38.37
CA ASP A 184 27.49 0.61 -38.65
C ASP A 184 27.56 0.10 -40.09
N THR A 185 27.28 1.01 -41.02
CA THR A 185 27.24 0.75 -42.45
C THR A 185 27.32 2.07 -43.21
N ASP A 186 27.89 2.01 -44.42
CA ASP A 186 27.93 3.12 -45.36
C ASP A 186 26.58 3.37 -46.04
N ALA A 187 25.62 2.44 -45.91
CA ALA A 187 24.27 2.62 -46.42
C ALA A 187 23.49 3.70 -45.63
N THR A 188 22.60 4.41 -46.33
CA THR A 188 21.62 5.28 -45.69
C THR A 188 20.55 4.44 -45.00
N VAL A 189 20.48 4.54 -43.68
CA VAL A 189 19.48 3.85 -42.85
C VAL A 189 18.66 4.88 -42.09
N SER A 190 17.34 4.73 -42.10
CA SER A 190 16.43 5.61 -41.38
C SER A 190 15.30 4.85 -40.70
N ILE A 191 14.87 5.32 -39.54
CA ILE A 191 13.74 4.78 -38.78
C ILE A 191 12.47 5.53 -39.16
N ASN A 192 11.48 4.79 -39.68
CA ASN A 192 10.17 5.34 -40.05
C ASN A 192 9.10 5.10 -38.98
N LYS A 193 9.26 4.05 -38.16
CA LYS A 193 8.32 3.68 -37.11
C LYS A 193 9.02 2.84 -36.05
N ILE A 194 8.62 3.02 -34.79
CA ILE A 194 8.88 2.08 -33.70
C ILE A 194 7.55 1.48 -33.28
N SER A 195 7.51 0.16 -33.08
CA SER A 195 6.36 -0.53 -32.49
C SER A 195 6.84 -1.42 -31.34
N LEU A 196 6.12 -1.39 -30.22
CA LEU A 196 6.28 -2.34 -29.12
C LEU A 196 4.98 -3.12 -28.97
N LEU A 197 5.07 -4.45 -29.10
CA LEU A 197 3.92 -5.33 -29.18
C LEU A 197 3.71 -6.08 -27.87
N SER A 198 2.45 -6.37 -27.56
CA SER A 198 2.03 -7.22 -26.44
C SER A 198 2.55 -6.74 -25.07
N ASN A 199 2.45 -5.44 -24.82
CA ASN A 199 2.74 -4.86 -23.51
C ASN A 199 1.69 -5.30 -22.49
N ALA A 200 2.10 -5.60 -21.26
CA ALA A 200 1.16 -5.93 -20.19
C ALA A 200 0.19 -4.77 -19.95
N GLY A 201 -1.10 -5.08 -20.00
CA GLY A 201 -2.16 -4.11 -19.73
C GLY A 201 -2.49 -4.01 -18.25
N LYS A 202 -2.18 -5.02 -17.44
CA LYS A 202 -2.35 -4.97 -15.99
C LYS A 202 -1.35 -5.87 -15.26
N ILE A 203 -1.14 -5.56 -14.00
CA ILE A 203 -0.26 -6.29 -13.08
C ILE A 203 -0.85 -6.33 -11.67
N PRO A 204 -0.44 -7.30 -10.83
CA PRO A 204 -0.61 -7.20 -9.39
C PRO A 204 0.12 -5.96 -8.86
N VAL A 205 -0.42 -5.33 -7.81
CA VAL A 205 0.22 -4.17 -7.16
C VAL A 205 1.49 -4.58 -6.42
N TRP A 206 1.57 -5.84 -5.98
CA TRP A 206 2.69 -6.39 -5.23
C TRP A 206 3.53 -7.32 -6.11
N GLU A 207 4.84 -7.12 -6.09
CA GLU A 207 5.79 -7.99 -6.76
C GLU A 207 5.68 -9.43 -6.27
N GLY A 208 5.70 -10.38 -7.22
CA GLY A 208 5.63 -11.82 -6.95
C GLY A 208 4.24 -12.37 -6.67
N GLU A 209 3.21 -11.52 -6.57
CA GLU A 209 1.82 -11.98 -6.48
C GLU A 209 1.32 -12.45 -7.86
N PRO A 210 0.41 -13.43 -7.91
CA PRO A 210 -0.13 -13.92 -9.17
C PRO A 210 -1.13 -12.93 -9.78
N LEU A 211 -1.23 -12.95 -11.11
CA LEU A 211 -2.25 -12.22 -11.84
C LEU A 211 -3.65 -12.73 -11.45
N VAL A 212 -4.54 -11.81 -11.06
CA VAL A 212 -5.96 -12.13 -10.87
C VAL A 212 -6.74 -11.92 -12.18
N GLY A 213 -7.35 -12.99 -12.67
CA GLY A 213 -8.10 -13.02 -13.93
C GLY A 213 -7.21 -13.05 -15.18
N GLU A 214 -7.81 -12.90 -16.36
CA GLU A 214 -7.10 -13.00 -17.65
C GLU A 214 -6.20 -11.79 -17.92
N GLN A 215 -5.01 -11.99 -18.48
CA GLN A 215 -4.11 -10.90 -18.86
C GLN A 215 -4.68 -10.09 -20.03
N SER A 216 -4.47 -8.77 -20.00
CA SER A 216 -4.70 -7.90 -21.14
C SER A 216 -3.37 -7.46 -21.74
N TYR A 217 -3.37 -7.23 -23.05
CA TYR A 217 -2.18 -6.76 -23.77
C TYR A 217 -2.54 -5.60 -24.70
N TRP A 218 -1.58 -4.70 -24.90
CA TRP A 218 -1.73 -3.56 -25.81
C TRP A 218 -0.46 -3.33 -26.62
N ASN A 219 -0.63 -2.78 -27.82
CA ASN A 219 0.48 -2.43 -28.71
C ASN A 219 0.70 -0.92 -28.66
N TRP A 220 1.96 -0.51 -28.68
CA TRP A 220 2.37 0.87 -28.82
C TRP A 220 3.00 1.07 -30.18
N GLU A 221 2.67 2.18 -30.85
CA GLU A 221 3.31 2.57 -32.10
C GLU A 221 3.66 4.06 -32.07
N LYS A 222 4.86 4.38 -32.58
CA LYS A 222 5.32 5.74 -32.84
C LYS A 222 5.76 5.84 -34.30
N PRO A 223 4.84 6.21 -35.21
CA PRO A 223 5.21 6.56 -36.57
C PRO A 223 5.95 7.91 -36.58
N TYR A 224 6.97 8.03 -37.43
CA TYR A 224 7.67 9.29 -37.66
C TYR A 224 7.14 9.95 -38.94
N THR A 225 6.66 11.19 -38.83
CA THR A 225 6.26 12.00 -39.99
C THR A 225 7.43 12.31 -40.91
N THR A 226 8.64 12.40 -40.36
CA THR A 226 9.89 12.49 -41.12
C THR A 226 10.82 11.40 -40.62
N ALA A 227 11.33 10.57 -41.54
CA ALA A 227 12.22 9.47 -41.23
C ALA A 227 13.44 9.96 -40.44
N VAL A 228 13.76 9.29 -39.33
CA VAL A 228 14.94 9.65 -38.53
C VAL A 228 16.15 8.94 -39.13
N ALA A 229 17.01 9.70 -39.81
CA ALA A 229 18.26 9.18 -40.34
C ALA A 229 19.21 8.78 -39.21
N LEU A 230 19.79 7.59 -39.29
CA LEU A 230 20.77 7.11 -38.32
C LEU A 230 22.19 7.54 -38.70
N THR A 231 23.00 7.83 -37.70
CA THR A 231 24.44 8.08 -37.84
C THR A 231 25.24 6.96 -37.17
N ASP A 232 26.56 7.03 -37.27
CA ASP A 232 27.50 6.19 -36.52
C ASP A 232 27.46 6.45 -34.99
N GLU A 233 27.02 7.64 -34.58
CA GLU A 233 26.69 7.92 -33.18
C GLU A 233 25.33 7.34 -32.74
N ALA A 234 25.25 6.92 -31.48
CA ALA A 234 24.02 6.39 -30.90
C ALA A 234 23.08 7.53 -30.47
N HIS A 235 21.84 7.48 -30.96
CA HIS A 235 20.81 8.47 -30.67
C HIS A 235 19.66 7.83 -29.90
N LEU A 236 19.33 8.39 -28.74
CA LEU A 236 18.11 8.04 -28.02
C LEU A 236 16.90 8.55 -28.83
N LEU A 237 16.06 7.63 -29.29
CA LEU A 237 14.86 7.96 -30.06
C LEU A 237 13.61 8.03 -29.18
N GLU A 238 13.58 7.24 -28.12
CA GLU A 238 12.44 7.18 -27.22
C GLU A 238 12.78 6.57 -25.85
N SER A 239 12.06 7.01 -24.82
CA SER A 239 11.89 6.30 -23.56
C SER A 239 10.40 6.14 -23.23
N ILE A 240 9.97 4.92 -22.94
CA ILE A 240 8.58 4.61 -22.55
C ILE A 240 8.54 3.92 -21.20
N TYR A 241 7.48 4.19 -20.43
CA TYR A 241 7.17 3.47 -19.20
C TYR A 241 5.97 2.56 -19.41
N LEU A 242 6.09 1.34 -18.92
CA LEU A 242 5.07 0.30 -19.04
C LEU A 242 5.07 -0.56 -17.78
N TYR A 243 3.99 -1.28 -17.53
CA TYR A 243 4.00 -2.32 -16.53
C TYR A 243 4.98 -3.43 -16.88
N GLU A 244 5.59 -4.02 -15.84
CA GLU A 244 6.42 -5.20 -16.02
C GLU A 244 5.59 -6.37 -16.54
N ASN A 245 6.10 -7.05 -17.57
CA ASN A 245 5.44 -8.24 -18.07
C ASN A 245 5.89 -9.45 -17.24
N LEU A 246 5.14 -9.72 -16.17
CA LEU A 246 5.28 -10.90 -15.32
C LEU A 246 4.69 -12.11 -16.05
N THR A 247 5.29 -12.49 -17.18
CA THR A 247 5.02 -13.82 -17.74
C THR A 247 5.78 -14.81 -16.88
N ASP A 248 5.05 -15.66 -16.17
CA ASP A 248 5.60 -16.90 -15.62
C ASP A 248 6.48 -17.52 -16.71
N GLY A 249 7.73 -17.83 -16.38
CA GLY A 249 8.76 -18.32 -17.30
C GLY A 249 8.42 -19.62 -18.05
N ASN A 250 7.16 -20.06 -18.09
CA ASN A 250 6.67 -21.07 -19.00
C ASN A 250 6.46 -20.48 -20.39
N ARG A 251 7.58 -20.31 -21.10
CA ARG A 251 7.61 -20.45 -22.54
C ARG A 251 7.87 -21.93 -22.86
N GLY A 252 6.80 -22.64 -23.21
CA GLY A 252 6.81 -24.00 -23.73
C GLY A 252 5.51 -24.29 -24.45
#